data_AF-A0A7L1GZJ0-F1
#
_entry.id   AF-A0A7L1GZJ0-F1
#
_cell.length_a   1.000
_cell.length_b   1.000
_cell.length_c   1.000
_cell.angle_alpha   90.00
_cell.angle_beta   90.00
_cell.angle_gamma   90.00
#
_symmetry.space_group_name_H-M   'P 1'
#
loop_
_entity.id
_entity.type
_entity.pdbx_description
1 polymer ?
#
loop_
_entity_poly.entity_id
_entity_poly.type
_entity_poly.pdbx_seq_one_letter_code
_entity_poly.pdbx_strand_id
1 'polypeptide(L)'
;VRLMAAAQEEETGDAGRARVGLCVLCGLPAAGKSTLARALRCQLPQRLGWTCAILTYDELIPPEAFGPCEPEAGSQEPSSLLPRWKRSRRELLQCLESFLLALLNRDPLSCPAAATQPAWERFLACCRQQGLLSAESHAGASYRTLGAASRPLYLILDDNFYYQSMRYEVHQLARKYSLSFCQLFLECPLECCLQRNRLRSQPIPDQTICLMANKIEMPDLKKNAWEQNSLLLPSGGGTSEDHCATGLIKQIISLLARALENPLKQNEESTENKEADRAICASSAIHQADQTCRRIISQAMKDAKDKKVLPGEMKSLAEELGRLKAEFLKDLRQGNNWKDQICLESHQSAPAACGISSFQQEATKVVNKYIFK
;
A
#
# COMPACT_ATOMS: atom_id res chain seq x y z
N VAL A 1 16.02 57.39 7.12
CA VAL A 1 16.91 56.20 7.21
C VAL A 1 16.34 55.16 8.17
N ARG A 2 15.03 54.88 8.08
CA ARG A 2 14.33 53.83 8.84
C ARG A 2 13.52 53.04 7.82
N LEU A 3 14.18 52.06 7.20
CA LEU A 3 13.63 51.03 6.30
C LEU A 3 14.86 50.28 5.76
N MET A 4 15.48 49.41 6.58
CA MET A 4 16.45 48.35 6.18
C MET A 4 16.87 47.53 7.43
N ALA A 5 15.92 47.05 8.23
CA ALA A 5 16.21 46.18 9.36
C ALA A 5 15.06 45.18 9.62
N ALA A 6 14.56 44.56 8.55
CA ALA A 6 13.52 43.53 8.63
C ALA A 6 13.68 42.54 7.47
N ALA A 7 14.87 41.93 7.37
CA ALA A 7 15.13 40.83 6.44
C ALA A 7 16.42 40.10 6.82
N GLN A 8 16.51 39.57 8.05
CA GLN A 8 17.61 38.70 8.46
C GLN A 8 17.30 38.07 9.83
N GLU A 9 16.22 37.28 9.93
CA GLU A 9 15.96 36.48 11.14
C GLU A 9 14.98 35.32 10.85
N GLU A 10 15.24 34.52 9.81
CA GLU A 10 14.48 33.28 9.53
C GLU A 10 15.39 32.11 9.05
N GLU A 11 16.65 32.05 9.47
CA GLU A 11 17.55 30.92 9.15
C GLU A 11 18.26 30.35 10.38
N THR A 12 17.53 30.03 11.45
CA THR A 12 18.08 29.18 12.53
C THR A 12 16.96 28.38 13.20
N GLY A 13 16.44 27.35 12.52
CA GLY A 13 15.36 26.50 13.07
C GLY A 13 15.55 24.98 12.94
N ASP A 14 16.48 24.48 12.13
CA ASP A 14 16.51 23.05 11.75
C ASP A 14 17.65 22.21 12.38
N ALA A 15 18.47 22.80 13.24
CA ALA A 15 19.72 22.18 13.72
C ALA A 15 19.57 20.98 14.69
N GLY A 16 18.35 20.43 14.88
CA GLY A 16 18.10 19.36 15.86
C GLY A 16 17.11 18.27 15.45
N ARG A 17 16.52 18.34 14.24
CA ARG A 17 15.53 17.35 13.80
C ARG A 17 16.22 16.16 13.11
N ALA A 18 15.80 14.95 13.47
CA ALA A 18 16.27 13.73 12.81
C ALA A 18 15.92 13.78 11.32
N ARG A 19 16.94 13.79 10.46
CA ARG A 19 16.76 13.75 9.00
C ARG A 19 16.52 12.30 8.58
N VAL A 20 15.28 11.97 8.22
CA VAL A 20 14.88 10.62 7.85
C VAL A 20 14.32 10.62 6.42
N GLY A 21 14.82 9.71 5.60
CA GLY A 21 14.35 9.50 4.23
C GLY A 21 13.81 8.09 4.01
N LEU A 22 12.72 7.98 3.27
CA LEU A 22 12.18 6.73 2.74
C LEU A 22 12.56 6.60 1.27
N CYS A 23 13.14 5.46 0.90
CA CYS A 23 13.51 5.14 -0.46
C CYS A 23 12.80 3.86 -0.88
N VAL A 24 11.92 3.91 -1.88
CA VAL A 24 11.29 2.70 -2.44
C VAL A 24 12.11 2.18 -3.62
N LEU A 25 12.41 0.88 -3.62
CA LEU A 25 12.98 0.21 -4.79
C LEU A 25 11.85 -0.35 -5.64
N CYS A 26 11.85 -0.08 -6.94
CA CYS A 26 10.80 -0.49 -7.84
C CYS A 26 11.39 -1.28 -9.01
N GLY A 27 10.64 -2.24 -9.54
CA GLY A 27 11.07 -3.02 -10.69
C GLY A 27 10.64 -4.48 -10.63
N LEU A 28 10.82 -5.18 -11.74
CA LEU A 28 10.39 -6.57 -11.87
C LEU A 28 11.12 -7.50 -10.90
N PRO A 29 10.52 -8.66 -10.56
CA PRO A 29 11.24 -9.72 -9.88
C PRO A 29 12.56 -10.04 -10.61
N ALA A 30 13.62 -10.25 -9.84
CA ALA A 30 14.98 -10.50 -10.37
C ALA A 30 15.65 -9.33 -11.15
N ALA A 31 15.09 -8.12 -11.12
CA ALA A 31 15.73 -6.93 -11.70
C ALA A 31 17.02 -6.48 -10.95
N GLY A 32 17.27 -6.98 -9.73
CA GLY A 32 18.47 -6.65 -8.94
C GLY A 32 18.25 -5.70 -7.75
N LYS A 33 16.99 -5.44 -7.36
CA LYS A 33 16.62 -4.51 -6.28
C LYS A 33 17.34 -4.80 -4.96
N SER A 34 17.23 -6.02 -4.45
CA SER A 34 17.89 -6.44 -3.20
C SER A 34 19.40 -6.34 -3.26
N THR A 35 20.00 -6.55 -4.44
CA THR A 35 21.45 -6.36 -4.64
C THR A 35 21.81 -4.88 -4.54
N LEU A 36 21.03 -3.98 -5.16
CA LEU A 36 21.21 -2.54 -5.01
C LEU A 36 21.00 -2.08 -3.57
N ALA A 37 19.97 -2.58 -2.88
CA ALA A 37 19.69 -2.27 -1.48
C ALA A 37 20.91 -2.58 -0.59
N ARG A 38 21.49 -3.77 -0.75
CA ARG A 38 22.70 -4.20 -0.04
C ARG A 38 23.90 -3.33 -0.36
N ALA A 39 24.09 -2.98 -1.63
CA ALA A 39 25.16 -2.07 -2.05
C ALA A 39 25.01 -0.69 -1.38
N LEU A 40 23.81 -0.11 -1.36
CA LEU A 40 23.53 1.18 -0.72
C LEU A 40 23.76 1.13 0.79
N ARG A 41 23.35 0.06 1.45
CA ARG A 41 23.60 -0.14 2.88
C ARG A 41 25.09 -0.14 3.22
N CYS A 42 25.94 -0.67 2.36
CA CYS A 42 27.40 -0.61 2.57
C CYS A 42 27.97 0.76 2.22
N GLN A 43 27.54 1.37 1.12
CA GLN A 43 28.15 2.59 0.57
C GLN A 43 27.73 3.88 1.31
N LEU A 44 26.49 3.99 1.77
CA LEU A 44 25.99 5.22 2.42
C LEU A 44 26.71 5.52 3.75
N PRO A 45 26.91 4.55 4.68
CA PRO A 45 27.70 4.79 5.87
C PRO A 45 29.17 5.09 5.56
N GLN A 46 29.76 4.38 4.59
CA GLN A 46 31.18 4.52 4.24
C GLN A 46 31.50 5.88 3.59
N ARG A 47 30.62 6.38 2.70
CA ARG A 47 30.89 7.60 1.93
C ARG A 47 30.35 8.86 2.59
N LEU A 48 29.20 8.78 3.27
CA LEU A 48 28.46 9.95 3.75
C LEU A 48 28.24 9.93 5.26
N GLY A 49 28.59 8.84 5.94
CA GLY A 49 28.30 8.66 7.36
C GLY A 49 26.81 8.54 7.67
N TRP A 50 25.96 8.28 6.67
CA TRP A 50 24.51 8.13 6.88
C TRP A 50 24.18 6.73 7.38
N THR A 51 23.20 6.64 8.27
CA THR A 51 22.64 5.35 8.68
C THR A 51 21.73 4.84 7.56
N CYS A 52 21.86 3.58 7.19
CA CYS A 52 21.04 2.97 6.16
C CYS A 52 20.52 1.61 6.64
N ALA A 53 19.21 1.43 6.57
CA ALA A 53 18.55 0.15 6.82
C ALA A 53 17.69 -0.26 5.63
N ILE A 54 17.48 -1.56 5.48
CA ILE A 54 16.73 -2.20 4.41
C ILE A 54 15.56 -2.94 5.04
N LEU A 55 14.35 -2.67 4.58
CA LEU A 55 13.15 -3.41 4.95
C LEU A 55 12.73 -4.27 3.75
N THR A 56 13.14 -5.54 3.78
CA THR A 56 12.82 -6.52 2.74
C THR A 56 11.41 -7.08 2.98
N TYR A 57 10.47 -6.77 2.09
CA TYR A 57 9.08 -7.22 2.26
C TYR A 57 8.96 -8.75 2.18
N ASP A 58 9.78 -9.40 1.33
CA ASP A 58 9.82 -10.86 1.19
C ASP A 58 10.24 -11.59 2.49
N GLU A 59 11.04 -10.95 3.35
CA GLU A 59 11.48 -11.52 4.64
C GLU A 59 10.52 -11.18 5.79
N LEU A 60 9.85 -10.02 5.71
CA LEU A 60 8.97 -9.52 6.76
C LEU A 60 7.55 -10.08 6.64
N ILE A 61 7.10 -10.34 5.41
CA ILE A 61 5.81 -10.96 5.13
C ILE A 61 5.98 -12.48 5.22
N PRO A 62 5.18 -13.17 6.05
CA PRO A 62 5.28 -14.61 6.19
C PRO A 62 4.99 -15.32 4.86
N PRO A 63 5.75 -16.37 4.46
CA PRO A 63 5.54 -17.12 3.22
C PRO A 63 4.09 -17.59 3.03
N GLU A 64 3.41 -17.92 4.14
CA GLU A 64 2.03 -18.38 4.19
C GLU A 64 1.03 -17.31 3.71
N ALA A 65 1.42 -16.03 3.73
CA ALA A 65 0.59 -14.94 3.22
C ALA A 65 0.56 -14.88 1.68
N PHE A 66 1.52 -15.52 1.01
CA PHE A 66 1.58 -15.64 -0.45
C PHE A 66 0.94 -16.93 -0.98
N GLY A 67 0.59 -17.86 -0.10
CA GLY A 67 -0.08 -19.11 -0.45
C GLY A 67 -1.55 -18.93 -0.84
N PRO A 68 -2.16 -19.95 -1.49
CA PRO A 68 -3.60 -20.00 -1.68
C PRO A 68 -4.35 -19.91 -0.35
N CYS A 69 -5.55 -19.34 -0.34
CA CYS A 69 -6.43 -19.41 0.82
C CYS A 69 -6.87 -20.88 0.98
N GLU A 70 -6.13 -21.67 1.75
CA GLU A 70 -6.62 -22.95 2.26
C GLU A 70 -7.87 -22.63 3.10
N PRO A 71 -9.05 -23.19 2.77
CA PRO A 71 -10.20 -23.12 3.63
C PRO A 71 -9.87 -23.95 4.88
N GLU A 72 -9.69 -23.29 6.02
CA GLU A 72 -9.61 -24.00 7.29
C GLU A 72 -10.89 -24.83 7.45
N ALA A 73 -10.72 -26.14 7.67
CA ALA A 73 -11.83 -27.06 7.87
C ALA A 73 -12.57 -26.71 9.17
N GLY A 74 -13.61 -25.88 9.06
CA GLY A 74 -14.57 -25.65 10.15
C GLY A 74 -15.09 -24.22 10.33
N SER A 75 -14.52 -23.21 9.66
CA SER A 75 -14.96 -21.81 9.81
C SER A 75 -15.83 -21.38 8.62
N GLN A 76 -17.15 -21.45 8.79
CA GLN A 76 -18.13 -20.86 7.87
C GLN A 76 -18.16 -19.32 8.03
N GLU A 77 -17.10 -18.63 7.65
CA GLU A 77 -17.19 -17.21 7.33
C GLU A 77 -16.29 -16.87 6.12
N PRO A 78 -16.76 -16.07 5.14
CA PRO A 78 -15.92 -15.62 4.05
C PRO A 78 -14.91 -14.61 4.58
N SER A 79 -13.76 -15.12 5.03
CA SER A 79 -12.68 -14.30 5.57
C SER A 79 -12.20 -13.28 4.51
N SER A 80 -12.52 -12.00 4.75
CA SER A 80 -11.93 -10.79 4.14
C SER A 80 -11.63 -10.82 2.62
N LEU A 81 -12.30 -9.97 1.85
CA LEU A 81 -12.14 -9.80 0.39
C LEU A 81 -10.72 -9.41 -0.12
N LEU A 82 -9.72 -9.26 0.77
CA LEU A 82 -8.34 -8.87 0.44
C LEU A 82 -7.38 -10.07 0.56
N PRO A 83 -6.54 -10.33 -0.46
CA PRO A 83 -5.45 -11.32 -0.37
C PRO A 83 -4.58 -11.12 0.88
N ARG A 84 -4.18 -12.23 1.52
CA ARG A 84 -3.40 -12.22 2.79
C ARG A 84 -2.14 -11.37 2.69
N TRP A 85 -1.37 -11.48 1.60
CA TRP A 85 -0.18 -10.65 1.37
C TRP A 85 -0.45 -9.14 1.36
N LYS A 86 -1.63 -8.68 0.89
CA LYS A 86 -2.00 -7.25 0.93
C LYS A 86 -2.26 -6.78 2.36
N ARG A 87 -2.89 -7.64 3.18
CA ARG A 87 -3.05 -7.37 4.61
C ARG A 87 -1.68 -7.27 5.28
N SER A 88 -0.81 -8.25 5.09
CA SER A 88 0.55 -8.24 5.66
C SER A 88 1.37 -7.04 5.22
N ARG A 89 1.23 -6.59 3.96
CA ARG A 89 1.85 -5.35 3.48
C ARG A 89 1.38 -4.13 4.28
N ARG A 90 0.07 -4.04 4.54
CA ARG A 90 -0.52 -2.94 5.32
C ARG A 90 -0.08 -2.97 6.78
N GLU A 91 -0.04 -4.15 7.39
CA GLU A 91 0.51 -4.34 8.75
C GLU A 91 1.97 -3.87 8.81
N LEU A 92 2.79 -4.20 7.81
CA LEU A 92 4.18 -3.75 7.75
C LEU A 92 4.31 -2.22 7.63
N LEU A 93 3.46 -1.56 6.83
CA LEU A 93 3.42 -0.10 6.78
C LEU A 93 3.04 0.53 8.13
N GLN A 94 2.16 -0.11 8.90
CA GLN A 94 1.80 0.34 10.25
C GLN A 94 2.94 0.13 11.24
N CYS A 95 3.67 -1.00 11.16
CA CYS A 95 4.89 -1.21 11.93
C CYS A 95 5.93 -0.13 11.62
N LEU A 96 6.13 0.19 10.35
CA LEU A 96 7.01 1.27 9.91
C LEU A 96 6.55 2.63 10.47
N GLU A 97 5.25 2.92 10.41
CA GLU A 97 4.68 4.16 10.97
C GLU A 97 4.92 4.29 12.48
N SER A 98 4.65 3.24 13.26
CA SER A 98 4.95 3.23 14.71
C SER A 98 6.44 3.41 14.99
N PHE A 99 7.30 2.82 14.17
CA PHE A 99 8.75 3.02 14.28
C PHE A 99 9.18 4.45 13.98
N LEU A 100 8.63 5.06 12.92
CA LEU A 100 8.93 6.45 12.55
C LEU A 100 8.44 7.42 13.64
N LEU A 101 7.25 7.19 14.20
CA LEU A 101 6.73 7.97 15.33
C LEU A 101 7.67 7.90 16.54
N ALA A 102 8.06 6.70 16.96
CA ALA A 102 8.99 6.51 18.07
C ALA A 102 10.35 7.17 17.78
N LEU A 103 10.86 7.07 16.56
CA LEU A 103 12.11 7.69 16.15
C LEU A 103 12.06 9.22 16.18
N LEU A 104 10.98 9.81 15.67
CA LEU A 104 10.81 11.26 15.58
C LEU A 104 10.55 11.91 16.94
N ASN A 105 9.74 11.25 17.78
CA ASN A 105 9.39 11.75 19.12
C ASN A 105 10.39 11.33 20.21
N ARG A 106 11.28 10.37 19.91
CA ARG A 106 12.19 9.71 20.87
C ARG A 106 11.45 8.94 21.96
N ASP A 107 10.28 8.43 21.61
CA ASP A 107 9.41 7.64 22.48
C ASP A 107 9.82 6.14 22.47
N PRO A 108 9.43 5.37 23.50
CA PRO A 108 9.55 3.93 23.47
C PRO A 108 8.70 3.31 22.35
N LEU A 109 9.19 2.23 21.74
CA LEU A 109 8.48 1.53 20.69
C LEU A 109 7.28 0.75 21.24
N SER A 110 6.12 0.94 20.63
CA SER A 110 4.88 0.24 20.95
C SER A 110 4.32 -0.50 19.73
N CYS A 111 3.70 -1.66 19.99
CA CYS A 111 3.05 -2.44 18.94
C CYS A 111 1.85 -1.66 18.37
N PRO A 112 1.72 -1.53 17.04
CA PRO A 112 0.55 -0.88 16.44
C PRO A 112 -0.72 -1.69 16.75
N ALA A 113 -1.80 -1.03 17.14
CA ALA A 113 -3.07 -1.71 17.47
C ALA A 113 -3.67 -2.55 16.32
N ALA A 114 -3.31 -2.22 15.07
CA ALA A 114 -3.79 -2.91 13.88
C ALA A 114 -2.81 -3.95 13.32
N ALA A 115 -1.59 -4.05 13.87
CA ALA A 115 -0.61 -5.04 13.45
C ALA A 115 -0.68 -6.28 14.32
N THR A 116 -0.40 -7.44 13.72
CA THR A 116 -0.31 -8.69 14.48
C THR A 116 0.99 -8.73 15.29
N GLN A 117 0.94 -9.31 16.49
CA GLN A 117 2.12 -9.46 17.36
C GLN A 117 3.31 -10.14 16.65
N PRO A 118 3.12 -11.22 15.85
CA PRO A 118 4.22 -11.83 15.11
C PRO A 118 4.79 -10.94 14.00
N ALA A 119 3.97 -10.12 13.34
CA ALA A 119 4.46 -9.18 12.33
C ALA A 119 5.31 -8.07 12.96
N TRP A 120 4.89 -7.58 14.12
CA TRP A 120 5.66 -6.60 14.89
C TRP A 120 7.00 -7.17 15.38
N GLU A 121 7.01 -8.39 15.90
CA GLU A 121 8.25 -9.05 16.35
C GLU A 121 9.23 -9.30 15.21
N ARG A 122 8.76 -9.73 14.03
CA ARG A 122 9.60 -9.85 12.82
C ARG A 122 10.19 -8.50 12.42
N PHE A 123 9.38 -7.45 12.44
CA PHE A 123 9.83 -6.09 12.15
C PHE A 123 10.90 -5.61 13.15
N LEU A 124 10.68 -5.79 14.45
CA LEU A 124 11.65 -5.43 15.49
C LEU A 124 12.94 -6.24 15.36
N ALA A 125 12.86 -7.54 15.09
CA ALA A 125 14.01 -8.39 14.86
C ALA A 125 14.84 -7.89 13.66
N CYS A 126 14.16 -7.52 12.57
CA CYS A 126 14.78 -6.90 11.40
C CYS A 126 15.47 -5.58 11.77
N CYS A 127 14.81 -4.66 12.46
CA CYS A 127 15.41 -3.40 12.89
C CYS A 127 16.61 -3.60 13.83
N ARG A 128 16.53 -4.57 14.75
CA ARG A 128 17.62 -4.91 15.69
C ARG A 128 18.86 -5.45 14.97
N GLN A 129 18.68 -6.37 14.03
CA GLN A 129 19.79 -6.91 13.22
C GLN A 129 20.51 -5.82 12.41
N GLN A 130 19.85 -4.69 12.20
CA GLN A 130 20.39 -3.56 11.45
C GLN A 130 20.91 -2.42 12.34
N GLY A 131 20.97 -2.64 13.66
CA GLY A 131 21.50 -1.67 14.61
C GLY A 131 20.60 -0.44 14.80
N LEU A 132 19.31 -0.53 14.44
CA LEU A 132 18.36 0.57 14.62
C LEU A 132 17.78 0.64 16.04
N LEU A 133 17.93 -0.42 16.84
CA LEU A 133 17.30 -0.56 18.16
C LEU A 133 18.31 -0.79 19.26
N SER A 134 18.10 -0.17 20.43
CA SER A 134 18.78 -0.48 21.68
C SER A 134 17.85 -1.32 22.53
N ALA A 135 18.34 -2.42 23.07
CA ALA A 135 17.62 -3.16 24.09
C ALA A 135 17.81 -2.46 25.44
N GLU A 136 16.71 -2.16 26.15
CA GLU A 136 16.79 -1.86 27.58
C GLU A 136 16.75 -3.18 28.35
N SER A 137 17.83 -3.45 29.08
CA SER A 137 17.87 -4.53 30.06
C SER A 137 16.99 -4.14 31.24
N HIS A 138 15.88 -4.85 31.45
CA HIS A 138 15.28 -5.29 32.73
C HIS A 138 13.76 -5.47 32.59
N ALA A 139 13.30 -6.71 32.76
CA ALA A 139 11.92 -7.13 33.08
C ALA A 139 10.79 -6.35 32.37
N GLY A 140 10.71 -6.48 31.04
CA GLY A 140 9.69 -5.85 30.19
C GLY A 140 10.37 -5.11 29.05
N ALA A 141 10.86 -5.83 28.05
CA ALA A 141 11.76 -5.31 27.01
C ALA A 141 11.09 -4.17 26.21
N SER A 142 11.29 -2.94 26.65
CA SER A 142 10.98 -1.74 25.88
C SER A 142 12.16 -1.45 24.96
N TYR A 143 11.92 -1.43 23.66
CA TYR A 143 12.96 -1.09 22.69
C TYR A 143 12.96 0.42 22.48
N ARG A 144 14.15 1.03 22.45
CA ARG A 144 14.32 2.41 21.98
C ARG A 144 14.99 2.42 20.62
N THR A 145 14.54 3.30 19.76
CA THR A 145 15.23 3.58 18.49
C THR A 145 16.58 4.23 18.80
N LEU A 146 17.69 3.71 18.26
CA LEU A 146 18.96 4.43 18.28
C LEU A 146 18.76 5.70 17.44
N GLY A 147 18.79 6.84 18.12
CA GLY A 147 18.40 8.11 17.54
C GLY A 147 19.19 8.43 16.27
N ALA A 148 18.47 8.73 15.18
CA ALA A 148 18.97 9.43 14.00
C ALA A 148 19.36 10.90 14.29
N ALA A 149 19.71 11.22 15.55
CA ALA A 149 19.88 12.56 16.05
C ALA A 149 21.20 13.21 15.61
N SER A 150 22.21 12.43 15.22
CA SER A 150 23.51 12.95 14.74
C SER A 150 23.77 12.71 13.25
N ARG A 151 23.07 11.77 12.61
CA ARG A 151 23.32 11.34 11.24
C ARG A 151 22.00 11.10 10.50
N PRO A 152 21.90 11.49 9.22
CA PRO A 152 20.73 11.16 8.41
C PRO A 152 20.49 9.65 8.36
N LEU A 153 19.22 9.24 8.42
CA LEU A 153 18.79 7.85 8.30
C LEU A 153 18.01 7.66 6.99
N TYR A 154 18.39 6.65 6.22
CA TYR A 154 17.60 6.15 5.10
C TYR A 154 17.02 4.77 5.41
N LEU A 155 15.71 4.63 5.21
CA LEU A 155 15.01 3.36 5.18
C LEU A 155 14.72 2.99 3.73
N ILE A 156 15.42 1.96 3.24
CA ILE A 156 15.24 1.40 1.90
C ILE A 156 14.17 0.32 1.98
N LEU A 157 13.06 0.52 1.29
CA LEU A 157 11.96 -0.44 1.20
C LEU A 157 12.18 -1.31 -0.04
N ASP A 158 12.59 -2.56 0.19
CA ASP A 158 12.86 -3.54 -0.86
C ASP A 158 11.63 -4.41 -1.08
N ASP A 159 10.90 -4.09 -2.16
CA ASP A 159 9.77 -4.83 -2.69
C ASP A 159 9.68 -4.54 -4.20
N ASN A 160 8.73 -5.15 -4.91
CA ASN A 160 8.49 -4.88 -6.33
C ASN A 160 7.94 -3.47 -6.59
N PHE A 161 7.10 -2.93 -5.70
CA PHE A 161 6.40 -1.65 -5.82
C PHE A 161 5.86 -1.36 -7.25
N TYR A 162 5.27 -2.39 -7.87
CA TYR A 162 4.94 -2.36 -9.30
C TYR A 162 3.69 -1.54 -9.62
N TYR A 163 2.77 -1.32 -8.67
CA TYR A 163 1.67 -0.37 -8.81
C TYR A 163 2.02 0.99 -8.20
N GLN A 164 1.56 2.05 -8.84
CA GLN A 164 1.65 3.43 -8.36
C GLN A 164 1.02 3.59 -6.98
N SER A 165 -0.12 2.93 -6.72
CA SER A 165 -0.81 2.99 -5.42
C SER A 165 0.06 2.51 -4.26
N MET A 166 0.88 1.46 -4.46
CA MET A 166 1.80 0.95 -3.44
C MET A 166 2.90 1.96 -3.10
N ARG A 167 3.39 2.70 -4.10
CA ARG A 167 4.40 3.74 -3.92
C ARG A 167 3.80 4.97 -3.25
N TYR A 168 2.57 5.29 -3.63
CA TYR A 168 1.83 6.42 -3.08
C TYR A 168 1.52 6.25 -1.59
N GLU A 169 1.21 5.03 -1.12
CA GLU A 169 1.05 4.75 0.32
C GLU A 169 2.30 5.14 1.12
N VAL A 170 3.51 4.83 0.61
CA VAL A 170 4.78 5.20 1.26
C VAL A 170 5.02 6.71 1.16
N HIS A 171 4.73 7.32 0.01
CA HIS A 171 4.82 8.77 -0.16
C HIS A 171 3.90 9.52 0.83
N GLN A 172 2.67 9.04 1.01
CA GLN A 172 1.72 9.61 1.98
C GLN A 172 2.25 9.50 3.40
N LEU A 173 2.86 8.37 3.75
CA LEU A 173 3.50 8.19 5.05
C LEU A 173 4.67 9.17 5.24
N ALA A 174 5.53 9.32 4.24
CA ALA A 174 6.61 10.29 4.28
C ALA A 174 6.10 11.72 4.44
N ARG A 175 5.07 12.11 3.66
CA ARG A 175 4.44 13.43 3.73
C ARG A 175 3.78 13.68 5.08
N LYS A 176 3.11 12.68 5.66
CA LYS A 176 2.45 12.76 6.97
C LYS A 176 3.44 13.16 8.07
N TYR A 177 4.68 12.71 7.99
CA TYR A 177 5.70 12.94 9.02
C TYR A 177 6.79 13.95 8.63
N SER A 178 6.59 14.67 7.53
CA SER A 178 7.58 15.58 6.94
C SER A 178 8.94 14.93 6.69
N LEU A 179 8.92 13.72 6.15
CA LEU A 179 10.10 12.94 5.80
C LEU A 179 10.47 13.17 4.33
N SER A 180 11.72 12.85 4.01
CA SER A 180 12.18 12.80 2.62
C SER A 180 11.70 11.54 1.93
N PHE A 181 11.38 11.64 0.64
CA PHE A 181 10.91 10.52 -0.17
C PHE A 181 11.59 10.49 -1.54
N CYS A 182 11.96 9.31 -1.99
CA CYS A 182 12.50 9.07 -3.31
C CYS A 182 12.20 7.65 -3.82
N GLN A 183 12.31 7.46 -5.13
CA GLN A 183 12.02 6.21 -5.80
C GLN A 183 13.19 5.82 -6.71
N LEU A 184 13.65 4.58 -6.61
CA LEU A 184 14.66 4.02 -7.50
C LEU A 184 14.01 2.93 -8.34
N PHE A 185 13.79 3.21 -9.62
CA PHE A 185 13.16 2.27 -10.53
C PHE A 185 14.23 1.52 -11.32
N LEU A 186 14.39 0.23 -11.07
CA LEU A 186 15.33 -0.62 -11.78
C LEU A 186 14.66 -1.14 -13.05
N GLU A 187 15.04 -0.57 -14.18
CA GLU A 187 14.59 -0.99 -15.49
C GLU A 187 15.45 -2.15 -15.98
N CYS A 188 14.86 -3.34 -16.08
CA CYS A 188 15.54 -4.53 -16.54
C CYS A 188 14.67 -5.22 -17.60
N PRO A 189 15.24 -5.58 -18.77
CA PRO A 189 14.51 -6.35 -19.78
C PRO A 189 13.89 -7.61 -19.19
N LEU A 190 12.70 -7.98 -19.68
CA LEU A 190 11.94 -9.13 -19.21
C LEU A 190 12.74 -10.42 -19.33
N GLU A 191 13.44 -10.60 -20.45
CA GLU A 191 14.27 -11.75 -20.76
C GLU A 191 15.37 -11.93 -19.70
N CYS A 192 16.05 -10.84 -19.32
CA CYS A 192 17.05 -10.84 -18.27
C CYS A 192 16.44 -11.18 -16.90
N CYS A 193 15.24 -10.66 -16.60
CA CYS A 193 14.53 -10.99 -15.35
C CYS A 193 14.18 -12.48 -15.29
N LEU A 194 13.69 -13.07 -16.38
CA LEU A 194 13.36 -14.49 -16.47
C LEU A 194 14.60 -15.37 -16.33
N GLN A 195 15.69 -15.04 -17.02
CA GLN A 195 16.97 -15.75 -16.91
C GLN A 195 17.50 -15.73 -15.47
N ARG A 196 17.53 -14.54 -14.84
CA ARG A 196 17.97 -14.40 -13.45
C ARG A 196 17.03 -15.11 -12.48
N ASN A 197 15.73 -15.10 -12.72
CA ASN A 197 14.74 -15.77 -11.88
C ASN A 197 14.98 -17.28 -11.80
N ARG A 198 15.28 -17.93 -12.94
CA ARG A 198 15.56 -19.37 -13.00
C ARG A 198 16.80 -19.79 -12.18
N LEU A 199 17.71 -18.86 -11.92
CA LEU A 199 18.93 -19.08 -11.13
C LEU A 199 18.74 -18.80 -9.64
N ARG A 200 17.55 -18.33 -9.20
CA ARG A 200 17.28 -18.06 -7.78
C ARG A 200 17.10 -19.37 -7.00
N SER A 201 17.42 -19.33 -5.71
CA SER A 201 17.15 -20.43 -4.78
C SER A 201 15.67 -20.80 -4.71
N GLN A 202 14.79 -19.80 -4.78
CA GLN A 202 13.34 -19.95 -4.82
C GLN A 202 12.81 -19.16 -6.04
N PRO A 203 12.74 -19.81 -7.21
CA PRO A 203 12.20 -19.18 -8.41
C PRO A 203 10.68 -19.04 -8.31
N ILE A 204 10.14 -17.93 -8.80
CA ILE A 204 8.69 -17.78 -9.00
C ILE A 204 8.30 -18.22 -10.41
N PRO A 205 7.03 -18.58 -10.68
CA PRO A 205 6.61 -18.97 -12.02
C PRO A 205 6.88 -17.86 -13.05
N ASP A 206 7.48 -18.21 -14.20
CA ASP A 206 7.78 -17.27 -15.29
C ASP A 206 6.53 -16.47 -15.72
N GLN A 207 5.36 -17.12 -15.74
CA GLN A 207 4.07 -16.49 -16.03
C GLN A 207 3.77 -15.32 -15.09
N THR A 208 4.10 -15.43 -13.80
CA THR A 208 3.93 -14.35 -12.82
C THR A 208 4.78 -13.14 -13.19
N ILE A 209 6.02 -13.35 -13.60
CA ILE A 209 6.92 -12.26 -14.03
C ILE A 209 6.40 -11.60 -15.30
N CYS A 210 5.94 -12.36 -16.29
CA CYS A 210 5.33 -11.83 -17.50
C CYS A 210 4.07 -11.01 -17.18
N LEU A 211 3.20 -11.51 -16.30
CA LEU A 211 2.01 -10.77 -15.85
C LEU A 211 2.37 -9.48 -15.10
N MET A 212 3.44 -9.50 -14.30
CA MET A 212 3.95 -8.29 -13.62
C MET A 212 4.56 -7.30 -14.61
N ALA A 213 5.26 -7.76 -15.64
CA ALA A 213 5.82 -6.90 -16.70
C ALA A 213 4.74 -6.16 -17.48
N ASN A 214 3.59 -6.79 -17.72
CA ASN A 214 2.46 -6.13 -18.37
C ASN A 214 1.72 -5.14 -17.46
N LYS A 215 1.90 -5.23 -16.14
CA LYS A 215 1.18 -4.43 -15.14
C LYS A 215 2.05 -3.38 -14.45
N ILE A 216 3.36 -3.39 -14.67
CA ILE A 216 4.26 -2.48 -13.98
C ILE A 216 4.01 -1.05 -14.45
N GLU A 217 3.73 -0.17 -13.51
CA GLU A 217 3.43 1.24 -13.77
C GLU A 217 4.70 2.06 -13.56
N MET A 218 5.29 2.53 -14.67
CA MET A 218 6.47 3.40 -14.66
C MET A 218 6.17 4.71 -13.91
N PRO A 219 7.13 5.26 -13.12
CA PRO A 219 6.99 6.58 -12.53
C PRO A 219 6.82 7.66 -13.61
N ASP A 220 5.83 8.53 -13.47
CA ASP A 220 5.55 9.62 -14.41
C ASP A 220 5.83 10.97 -13.76
N LEU A 221 7.04 11.47 -14.00
CA LEU A 221 7.54 12.74 -13.45
C LEU A 221 6.79 13.96 -13.99
N LYS A 222 6.10 13.84 -15.13
CA LYS A 222 5.36 14.96 -15.76
C LYS A 222 3.96 15.07 -15.19
N LYS A 223 3.28 13.93 -15.03
CA LYS A 223 1.90 13.86 -14.53
C LYS A 223 1.83 13.98 -13.02
N ASN A 224 2.78 13.38 -12.30
CA ASN A 224 2.73 13.24 -10.85
C ASN A 224 3.85 14.04 -10.19
N ALA A 225 3.53 15.22 -9.66
CA ALA A 225 4.51 16.05 -8.95
C ALA A 225 5.17 15.32 -7.76
N TRP A 226 4.46 14.38 -7.14
CA TRP A 226 4.98 13.57 -6.03
C TRP A 226 6.01 12.51 -6.46
N GLU A 227 6.11 12.21 -7.76
CA GLU A 227 7.10 11.28 -8.32
C GLU A 227 8.37 11.99 -8.83
N GLN A 228 8.53 13.31 -8.63
CA GLN A 228 9.70 14.08 -9.09
C GLN A 228 11.04 13.58 -8.54
N ASN A 229 11.05 12.94 -7.38
CA ASN A 229 12.23 12.31 -6.79
C ASN A 229 12.39 10.84 -7.22
N SER A 230 12.11 10.54 -8.49
CA SER A 230 12.30 9.21 -9.08
C SER A 230 13.51 9.18 -9.99
N LEU A 231 14.32 8.13 -9.89
CA LEU A 231 15.45 7.87 -10.79
C LEU A 231 15.27 6.52 -11.48
N LEU A 232 15.29 6.54 -12.81
CA LEU A 232 15.29 5.35 -13.65
C LEU A 232 16.72 4.82 -13.75
N LEU A 233 16.92 3.57 -13.37
CA LEU A 233 18.20 2.87 -13.33
C LEU A 233 18.19 1.75 -14.37
N PRO A 234 18.75 1.97 -15.57
CA PRO A 234 18.85 0.92 -16.56
C PRO A 234 19.79 -0.18 -16.07
N SER A 235 19.34 -1.43 -16.11
CA SER A 235 20.15 -2.62 -15.84
C SER A 235 21.08 -2.81 -17.03
N GLY A 236 22.29 -2.24 -16.95
CA GLY A 236 23.28 -2.32 -18.02
C GLY A 236 23.62 -3.77 -18.36
N GLY A 237 23.31 -4.17 -19.59
CA GLY A 237 23.81 -5.39 -20.21
C GLY A 237 25.18 -5.11 -20.84
N GLY A 238 26.25 -5.33 -20.08
CA GLY A 238 27.61 -5.46 -20.62
C GLY A 238 28.43 -4.17 -20.78
N THR A 239 29.73 -4.34 -20.52
CA THR A 239 30.89 -3.47 -20.77
C THR A 239 31.26 -2.41 -19.70
N SER A 240 32.43 -2.62 -19.08
CA SER A 240 33.09 -1.82 -18.04
C SER A 240 32.32 -1.64 -16.73
N GLU A 241 32.22 -2.73 -15.96
CA GLU A 241 31.41 -2.86 -14.74
C GLU A 241 31.76 -1.86 -13.62
N ASP A 242 33.03 -1.44 -13.48
CA ASP A 242 33.44 -0.62 -12.33
C ASP A 242 33.15 0.89 -12.48
N HIS A 243 33.42 1.47 -13.65
CA HIS A 243 33.18 2.91 -13.88
C HIS A 243 31.69 3.23 -14.07
N CYS A 244 30.93 2.35 -14.72
CA CYS A 244 29.49 2.51 -14.91
C CYS A 244 28.73 2.37 -13.58
N ALA A 245 29.05 1.35 -12.77
CA ALA A 245 28.44 1.16 -11.46
C ALA A 245 28.77 2.33 -10.51
N THR A 246 30.00 2.84 -10.55
CA THR A 246 30.40 4.00 -9.74
C THR A 246 29.64 5.27 -10.13
N GLY A 247 29.39 5.49 -11.44
CA GLY A 247 28.59 6.60 -11.94
C GLY A 247 27.13 6.53 -11.49
N LEU A 248 26.51 5.35 -11.59
CA LEU A 248 25.14 5.13 -11.13
C LEU A 248 24.99 5.34 -9.61
N ILE A 249 25.92 4.82 -8.81
CA ILE A 249 25.91 5.02 -7.36
C ILE A 249 26.01 6.52 -7.00
N LYS A 250 26.83 7.30 -7.72
CA LYS A 250 26.92 8.75 -7.52
C LYS A 250 25.58 9.45 -7.81
N GLN A 251 24.89 9.06 -8.88
CA GLN A 251 23.56 9.61 -9.21
C GLN A 251 22.53 9.28 -8.12
N ILE A 252 22.53 8.05 -7.62
CA ILE A 252 21.65 7.64 -6.52
C ILE A 252 21.96 8.47 -5.27
N ILE A 253 23.23 8.59 -4.88
CA ILE A 253 23.65 9.40 -3.73
C ILE A 253 23.19 10.86 -3.89
N SER A 254 23.34 11.44 -5.09
CA SER A 254 22.89 12.82 -5.36
C SER A 254 21.38 12.96 -5.22
N LEU A 255 20.60 12.00 -5.71
CA LEU A 255 19.14 11.99 -5.50
C LEU A 255 18.79 11.92 -4.02
N LEU A 256 19.44 11.03 -3.27
CA LEU A 256 19.19 10.86 -1.84
C LEU A 256 19.56 12.13 -1.06
N ALA A 257 20.69 12.77 -1.37
CA ALA A 257 21.08 14.04 -0.77
C ALA A 257 20.03 15.13 -1.01
N ARG A 258 19.65 15.32 -2.28
CA ARG A 258 18.64 16.31 -2.69
C ARG A 258 17.28 16.05 -2.03
N ALA A 259 16.88 14.79 -1.87
CA ALA A 259 15.65 14.43 -1.19
C ALA A 259 15.74 14.73 0.32
N LEU A 260 16.88 14.48 0.97
CA LEU A 260 17.10 14.84 2.39
C LEU A 260 17.06 16.35 2.65
N GLU A 261 17.55 17.15 1.71
CA GLU A 261 17.54 18.62 1.80
C GLU A 261 16.14 19.22 1.60
N ASN A 262 15.23 18.49 0.93
CA ASN A 262 13.88 18.95 0.65
C ASN A 262 12.85 17.90 1.14
N PRO A 263 12.63 17.78 2.47
CA PRO A 263 11.61 16.90 3.01
C PRO A 263 10.21 17.33 2.54
N LEU A 264 9.30 16.36 2.45
CA LEU A 264 7.93 16.65 2.02
C LEU A 264 7.23 17.55 3.04
N LYS A 265 6.52 18.58 2.55
CA LYS A 265 5.71 19.44 3.42
C LYS A 265 4.38 18.75 3.73
N GLN A 266 3.97 18.78 5.00
CA GLN A 266 2.57 18.48 5.37
C GLN A 266 1.71 19.59 4.75
N ASN A 267 0.78 19.28 3.84
CA ASN A 267 -0.16 20.30 3.34
C ASN A 267 -1.41 20.32 4.22
N GLU A 268 -1.89 21.53 4.50
CA GLU A 268 -3.22 21.83 5.02
C GLU A 268 -4.35 21.53 3.99
N GLU A 269 -4.02 21.36 2.70
CA GLU A 269 -4.93 21.07 1.55
C GLU A 269 -5.62 19.67 1.56
N SER A 270 -5.74 19.04 2.72
CA SER A 270 -6.20 17.66 2.83
C SER A 270 -7.72 17.49 2.74
N THR A 271 -8.50 18.54 2.51
CA THR A 271 -9.97 18.46 2.43
C THR A 271 -10.46 18.26 0.99
N GLU A 272 -9.95 19.02 0.02
CA GLU A 272 -10.49 19.02 -1.35
C GLU A 272 -10.09 17.76 -2.16
N ASN A 273 -8.83 17.31 -2.06
CA ASN A 273 -8.39 16.07 -2.72
C ASN A 273 -8.98 14.81 -2.08
N LYS A 274 -9.28 14.84 -0.77
CA LYS A 274 -9.99 13.73 -0.10
C LYS A 274 -11.44 13.63 -0.56
N GLU A 275 -12.09 14.72 -0.91
CA GLU A 275 -13.47 14.71 -1.45
C GLU A 275 -13.49 14.20 -2.89
N ALA A 276 -12.52 14.60 -3.72
CA ALA A 276 -12.35 14.06 -5.06
C ALA A 276 -12.04 12.55 -5.03
N ASP A 277 -11.10 12.10 -4.18
CA ASP A 277 -10.75 10.68 -4.06
C ASP A 277 -11.86 9.85 -3.40
N ARG A 278 -12.64 10.43 -2.46
CA ARG A 278 -13.86 9.81 -1.94
C ARG A 278 -14.94 9.70 -3.00
N ALA A 279 -15.12 10.71 -3.85
CA ALA A 279 -16.06 10.66 -4.96
C ALA A 279 -15.65 9.60 -6.00
N ILE A 280 -14.35 9.46 -6.28
CA ILE A 280 -13.81 8.43 -7.18
C ILE A 280 -13.97 7.04 -6.55
N CYS A 281 -13.64 6.86 -5.27
CA CYS A 281 -13.88 5.61 -4.54
C CYS A 281 -15.36 5.24 -4.44
N ALA A 282 -16.24 6.23 -4.21
CA ALA A 282 -17.68 6.04 -4.22
C ALA A 282 -18.18 5.63 -5.61
N SER A 283 -17.64 6.21 -6.69
CA SER A 283 -17.97 5.81 -8.05
C SER A 283 -17.56 4.36 -8.35
N SER A 284 -16.41 3.92 -7.84
CA SER A 284 -15.95 2.52 -7.91
C SER A 284 -16.85 1.58 -7.10
N ALA A 285 -17.23 1.95 -5.88
CA ALA A 285 -18.13 1.16 -5.03
C ALA A 285 -19.56 1.04 -5.62
N ILE A 286 -20.11 2.14 -6.16
CA ILE A 286 -21.42 2.16 -6.84
C ILE A 286 -21.38 1.30 -8.11
N HIS A 287 -20.28 1.35 -8.87
CA HIS A 287 -20.12 0.51 -10.05
C HIS A 287 -20.04 -0.98 -9.68
N GLN A 288 -19.32 -1.33 -8.60
CA GLN A 288 -19.29 -2.70 -8.09
C GLN A 288 -20.66 -3.17 -7.57
N ALA A 289 -21.41 -2.30 -6.91
CA ALA A 289 -22.79 -2.56 -6.49
C ALA A 289 -23.71 -2.78 -7.69
N ASP A 290 -23.65 -1.94 -8.73
CA ASP A 290 -24.43 -2.10 -9.97
C ASP A 290 -24.15 -3.44 -10.64
N GLN A 291 -22.86 -3.81 -10.77
CA GLN A 291 -22.46 -5.07 -11.39
C GLN A 291 -22.96 -6.27 -10.58
N THR A 292 -22.94 -6.18 -9.24
CA THR A 292 -23.44 -7.23 -8.35
C THR A 292 -24.96 -7.36 -8.41
N CYS A 293 -25.70 -6.25 -8.40
CA CYS A 293 -27.16 -6.27 -8.60
C CYS A 293 -27.56 -6.89 -9.94
N ARG A 294 -26.83 -6.61 -11.04
CA ARG A 294 -27.10 -7.24 -12.34
C ARG A 294 -26.92 -8.76 -12.31
N ARG A 295 -25.90 -9.27 -11.60
CA ARG A 295 -25.70 -10.72 -11.43
C ARG A 295 -26.83 -11.35 -10.64
N ILE A 296 -27.24 -10.74 -9.52
CA ILE A 296 -28.34 -11.22 -8.67
C ILE A 296 -29.66 -11.26 -9.47
N ILE A 297 -29.98 -10.21 -10.22
CA ILE A 297 -31.18 -10.17 -11.08
C ILE A 297 -31.12 -11.24 -12.17
N SER A 298 -29.96 -11.43 -12.80
CA SER A 298 -29.79 -12.45 -13.84
C SER A 298 -30.00 -13.86 -13.28
N GLN A 299 -29.52 -14.12 -12.07
CA GLN A 299 -29.73 -15.40 -11.37
C GLN A 299 -31.21 -15.57 -10.98
N ALA A 300 -31.83 -14.54 -10.40
CA ALA A 300 -33.25 -14.53 -10.06
C ALA A 300 -34.16 -14.80 -11.29
N MET A 301 -33.85 -14.17 -12.43
CA MET A 301 -34.58 -14.39 -13.69
C MET A 301 -34.39 -15.80 -14.24
N LYS A 302 -33.20 -16.39 -14.06
CA LYS A 302 -32.92 -17.77 -14.41
C LYS A 302 -33.72 -18.74 -13.52
N ASP A 303 -33.71 -18.52 -12.21
CA ASP A 303 -34.43 -19.35 -11.24
C ASP A 303 -35.96 -19.30 -11.48
N ALA A 304 -36.50 -18.13 -11.82
CA ALA A 304 -37.91 -17.99 -12.18
C ALA A 304 -38.27 -18.70 -13.49
N LYS A 305 -37.37 -18.68 -14.49
CA LYS A 305 -37.54 -19.40 -15.76
C LYS A 305 -37.50 -20.92 -15.56
N ASP A 306 -36.56 -21.40 -14.75
CA ASP A 306 -36.40 -22.83 -14.44
C ASP A 306 -37.62 -23.36 -13.66
N LYS A 307 -38.29 -22.51 -12.88
CA LYS A 307 -39.54 -22.81 -12.16
C LYS A 307 -40.82 -22.59 -12.98
N LYS A 308 -40.72 -22.42 -14.30
CA LYS A 308 -41.84 -22.35 -15.28
C LYS A 308 -42.83 -21.19 -15.05
N VAL A 309 -42.36 -20.02 -14.61
CA VAL A 309 -43.19 -18.80 -14.54
C VAL A 309 -43.67 -18.40 -15.94
N LEU A 310 -44.92 -17.91 -16.05
CA LEU A 310 -45.53 -17.53 -17.32
C LEU A 310 -44.78 -16.37 -18.00
N PRO A 311 -44.67 -16.34 -19.35
CA PRO A 311 -43.93 -15.29 -20.06
C PRO A 311 -44.42 -13.85 -19.80
N GLY A 312 -45.73 -13.67 -19.57
CA GLY A 312 -46.31 -12.38 -19.21
C GLY A 312 -45.91 -11.90 -17.81
N GLU A 313 -45.71 -12.84 -16.88
CA GLU A 313 -45.29 -12.57 -15.51
C GLU A 313 -43.78 -12.38 -15.40
N MET A 314 -43.00 -13.02 -16.28
CA MET A 314 -41.56 -12.75 -16.40
C MET A 314 -41.27 -11.30 -16.78
N LYS A 315 -42.12 -10.67 -17.60
CA LYS A 315 -42.00 -9.26 -17.94
C LYS A 315 -42.24 -8.37 -16.72
N SER A 316 -43.32 -8.62 -15.98
CA SER A 316 -43.63 -7.89 -14.75
C SER A 316 -42.56 -8.07 -13.66
N LEU A 317 -42.01 -9.29 -13.52
CA LEU A 317 -40.91 -9.59 -12.61
C LEU A 317 -39.64 -8.82 -12.96
N ALA A 318 -39.28 -8.74 -14.25
CA ALA A 318 -38.12 -7.98 -14.70
C ALA A 318 -38.28 -6.47 -14.43
N GLU A 319 -39.48 -5.93 -14.60
CA GLU A 319 -39.81 -4.54 -14.29
C GLU A 319 -39.73 -4.25 -12.77
N GLU A 320 -40.22 -5.17 -11.94
CA GLU A 320 -40.17 -5.04 -10.46
C GLU A 320 -38.73 -5.14 -9.93
N LEU A 321 -37.92 -6.09 -10.43
CA LEU A 321 -36.49 -6.21 -10.10
C LEU A 321 -35.67 -5.02 -10.61
N GLY A 322 -36.01 -4.49 -11.79
CA GLY A 322 -35.39 -3.29 -12.34
C GLY A 322 -35.65 -2.05 -11.50
N ARG A 323 -36.89 -1.89 -11.00
CA ARG A 323 -37.28 -0.79 -10.11
C ARG A 323 -36.54 -0.89 -8.77
N LEU A 324 -36.50 -2.07 -8.17
CA LEU A 324 -35.84 -2.31 -6.89
C LEU A 324 -34.33 -2.02 -6.95
N LYS A 325 -33.67 -2.37 -8.07
CA LYS A 325 -32.29 -1.97 -8.33
C LYS A 325 -32.11 -0.46 -8.44
N ALA A 326 -33.02 0.23 -9.13
CA ALA A 326 -32.94 1.68 -9.30
C ALA A 326 -33.08 2.42 -7.96
N GLU A 327 -33.98 1.95 -7.09
CA GLU A 327 -34.13 2.46 -5.72
C GLU A 327 -32.89 2.19 -4.88
N PHE A 328 -32.39 0.95 -4.85
CA PHE A 328 -31.18 0.58 -4.11
C PHE A 328 -29.94 1.41 -4.52
N LEU A 329 -29.74 1.62 -5.82
CA LEU A 329 -28.62 2.45 -6.32
C LEU A 329 -28.82 3.94 -6.04
N LYS A 330 -30.06 4.42 -5.93
CA LYS A 330 -30.38 5.79 -5.54
C LYS A 330 -30.08 6.01 -4.05
N ASP A 331 -30.44 5.06 -3.19
CA ASP A 331 -30.17 5.12 -1.76
C ASP A 331 -28.66 5.06 -1.46
N LEU A 332 -27.93 4.20 -2.18
CA LEU A 332 -26.47 4.15 -2.15
C LEU A 332 -25.80 5.46 -2.58
N ARG A 333 -26.41 6.21 -3.51
CA ARG A 333 -25.91 7.52 -3.96
C ARG A 333 -26.22 8.65 -2.99
N GLN A 334 -27.32 8.55 -2.24
CA GLN A 334 -27.79 9.60 -1.34
C GLN A 334 -27.29 9.44 0.10
N GLY A 335 -26.71 8.29 0.46
CA GLY A 335 -26.21 8.03 1.82
C GLY A 335 -27.30 7.97 2.89
N ASN A 336 -28.57 7.98 2.48
CA ASN A 336 -29.73 8.04 3.35
C ASN A 336 -30.31 6.64 3.56
N ASN A 337 -29.73 5.87 4.49
CA ASN A 337 -30.46 4.97 5.42
C ASN A 337 -29.55 4.11 6.31
N TRP A 338 -28.53 4.67 6.96
CA TRP A 338 -27.74 3.92 7.96
C TRP A 338 -27.77 4.52 9.37
N LYS A 339 -28.69 5.45 9.66
CA LYS A 339 -28.82 6.01 11.02
C LYS A 339 -29.73 5.18 11.93
N ASP A 340 -30.67 4.42 11.40
CA ASP A 340 -31.73 3.83 12.24
C ASP A 340 -31.55 2.33 12.54
N GLN A 341 -30.41 1.73 12.18
CA GLN A 341 -30.11 0.31 12.44
C GLN A 341 -28.66 0.03 12.83
N ILE A 342 -27.97 1.00 13.44
CA ILE A 342 -26.61 0.84 14.01
C ILE A 342 -26.64 0.78 15.57
N CYS A 343 -27.81 0.88 16.19
CA CYS A 343 -27.94 0.62 17.62
C CYS A 343 -28.24 -0.87 17.82
N LEU A 344 -27.26 -1.61 18.35
CA LEU A 344 -27.15 -3.08 18.48
C LEU A 344 -26.68 -3.82 17.22
N GLU A 345 -25.41 -3.62 16.84
CA GLU A 345 -24.42 -4.70 16.81
C GLU A 345 -23.05 -4.14 16.40
N SER A 346 -22.09 -4.30 17.29
CA SER A 346 -20.74 -3.81 17.18
C SER A 346 -19.91 -4.66 16.21
N HIS A 347 -19.19 -3.97 15.32
CA HIS A 347 -18.00 -4.37 14.57
C HIS A 347 -18.16 -5.05 13.19
N GLN A 348 -17.55 -4.38 12.20
CA GLN A 348 -16.93 -4.95 10.99
C GLN A 348 -17.85 -5.58 9.93
N SER A 349 -18.57 -4.74 9.20
CA SER A 349 -18.80 -5.02 7.77
C SER A 349 -18.69 -3.72 6.97
N ALA A 350 -18.04 -3.80 5.81
CA ALA A 350 -17.97 -2.67 4.89
C ALA A 350 -19.40 -2.27 4.53
N PRO A 351 -19.75 -0.97 4.52
CA PRO A 351 -21.13 -0.53 4.37
C PRO A 351 -21.83 -1.04 3.09
N ALA A 352 -21.08 -1.28 2.02
CA ALA A 352 -21.57 -1.87 0.78
C ALA A 352 -21.94 -3.36 0.87
N ALA A 353 -21.30 -4.14 1.75
CA ALA A 353 -21.57 -5.57 1.92
C ALA A 353 -22.90 -5.83 2.64
N CYS A 354 -23.26 -4.97 3.60
CA CYS A 354 -24.54 -5.01 4.31
C CYS A 354 -25.72 -4.62 3.37
N GLY A 355 -25.51 -3.67 2.45
CA GLY A 355 -26.54 -3.31 1.46
C GLY A 355 -26.84 -4.43 0.45
N ILE A 356 -25.83 -5.18 0.01
CA ILE A 356 -25.98 -6.23 -1.01
C ILE A 356 -26.78 -7.43 -0.47
N SER A 357 -26.61 -7.81 0.80
CA SER A 357 -27.38 -8.90 1.41
C SER A 357 -28.86 -8.56 1.55
N SER A 358 -29.18 -7.32 1.93
CA SER A 358 -30.55 -6.80 1.98
C SER A 358 -31.20 -6.82 0.58
N PHE A 359 -30.50 -6.34 -0.44
CA PHE A 359 -30.97 -6.40 -1.83
C PHE A 359 -31.22 -7.84 -2.30
N GLN A 360 -30.34 -8.78 -1.95
CA GLN A 360 -30.49 -10.19 -2.31
C GLN A 360 -31.72 -10.84 -1.64
N GLN A 361 -31.97 -10.52 -0.37
CA GLN A 361 -33.15 -11.02 0.35
C GLN A 361 -34.44 -10.48 -0.27
N GLU A 362 -34.49 -9.19 -0.59
CA GLU A 362 -35.68 -8.57 -1.16
C GLU A 362 -35.93 -9.04 -2.61
N ALA A 363 -34.88 -9.18 -3.42
CA ALA A 363 -34.98 -9.80 -4.74
C ALA A 363 -35.52 -11.24 -4.67
N THR A 364 -35.11 -12.01 -3.66
CA THR A 364 -35.61 -13.38 -3.45
C THR A 364 -37.08 -13.40 -3.04
N LYS A 365 -37.53 -12.46 -2.20
CA LYS A 365 -38.96 -12.32 -1.84
C LYS A 365 -39.82 -11.99 -3.06
N VAL A 366 -39.35 -11.04 -3.89
CA VAL A 366 -40.04 -10.66 -5.14
C VAL A 366 -40.15 -11.86 -6.07
N VAL A 367 -39.08 -12.63 -6.26
CA VAL A 367 -39.10 -13.85 -7.09
C VAL A 367 -40.06 -14.92 -6.54
N ASN A 368 -40.05 -15.14 -5.22
CA ASN A 368 -40.95 -16.09 -4.57
C ASN A 368 -42.44 -15.72 -4.74
N LYS A 369 -42.78 -14.43 -4.76
CA LYS A 369 -44.16 -13.95 -5.02
C LYS A 369 -44.70 -14.37 -6.40
N TYR A 370 -43.84 -14.60 -7.39
CA TYR A 370 -44.25 -15.06 -8.73
C TYR A 370 -44.13 -16.57 -8.90
N ILE A 371 -43.34 -17.25 -8.06
CA ILE A 371 -43.21 -18.71 -8.07
C ILE A 371 -44.37 -19.39 -7.34
N PHE A 372 -44.81 -18.80 -6.21
CA PHE A 372 -45.85 -19.37 -5.34
C PHE A 372 -47.23 -18.74 -5.56
N LYS A 373 -47.45 -18.18 -6.76
CA LYS A 373 -48.67 -17.46 -7.11
C LYS A 373 -49.74 -18.37 -7.70
#